data_AF-A0A9D4TPL2-F1
#
_entry.id   AF-A0A9D4TPL2-F1
#
_cell.length_a   1.000
_cell.length_b   1.000
_cell.length_c   1.000
_cell.angle_alpha   90.00
_cell.angle_beta   90.00
_cell.angle_gamma   90.00
#
_symmetry.space_group_name_H-M   'P 1'
#
loop_
_entity.id
_entity.type
_entity.pdbx_description
1 polymer ?
#
loop_
_entity_poly.entity_id
_entity_poly.type
_entity_poly.pdbx_seq_one_letter_code
_entity_poly.pdbx_strand_id
1 'polypeptide(L)'
;MRPRSYDSEEERYKARQQAAQRGAAVRATASAAADLLGAYRARQQARRELEDGALRAKLEQQQGRHAGEWQTGDGWPDHSRLSGDDGGEARSRGWVRLVQQHEQCWQALEQRMPAASAEPAARQPCGSSSPSSTNTSGRLAFCDVPWPPLDSAAYLQGLIALQQQQQQRAVGQQRDEVRRAARRAYAHACLRWHPDKFVARWGPLLEDSDREAILHQVHELLQSINEAWGAKQREWATQPAATAAAAES
;
A
#
# COMPACT_ATOMS: atom_id res chain seq x y z
N MET A 1 -59.77 -16.15 50.00
CA MET A 1 -59.46 -17.09 48.90
C MET A 1 -58.10 -17.71 49.16
N ARG A 2 -58.03 -19.01 49.46
CA ARG A 2 -56.74 -19.70 49.64
C ARG A 2 -56.23 -20.17 48.26
N PRO A 3 -54.95 -19.99 47.92
CA PRO A 3 -54.39 -20.49 46.67
C PRO A 3 -54.44 -22.03 46.68
N ARG A 4 -54.96 -22.61 45.59
CA ARG A 4 -54.97 -24.05 45.36
C ARG A 4 -53.53 -24.55 45.26
N SER A 5 -53.05 -25.16 46.35
CA SER A 5 -51.80 -25.92 46.40
C SER A 5 -52.03 -27.29 45.79
N TYR A 6 -51.88 -27.41 44.48
CA TYR A 6 -51.64 -28.67 43.80
C TYR A 6 -50.49 -28.45 42.82
N ASP A 7 -49.27 -28.63 43.31
CA ASP A 7 -48.19 -29.13 42.48
C ASP A 7 -47.99 -30.57 42.94
N SER A 8 -48.52 -31.54 42.21
CA SER A 8 -48.06 -32.91 42.41
C SER A 8 -46.57 -32.98 42.05
N GLU A 9 -45.77 -33.78 42.76
CA GLU A 9 -44.36 -33.97 42.41
C GLU A 9 -44.18 -34.45 40.95
N GLU A 10 -45.18 -35.18 40.44
CA GLU A 10 -45.27 -35.63 39.06
C GLU A 10 -45.33 -34.46 38.05
N GLU A 11 -46.13 -33.42 38.32
CA GLU A 11 -46.19 -32.22 37.47
C GLU A 11 -44.86 -31.47 37.48
N ARG A 12 -44.21 -31.35 38.63
CA ARG A 12 -42.87 -30.73 38.73
C ARG A 12 -41.81 -31.54 37.98
N TYR A 13 -41.90 -32.87 38.00
CA TYR A 13 -41.01 -33.73 37.23
C TYR A 13 -41.24 -33.56 35.72
N LYS A 14 -42.50 -33.59 35.25
CA LYS A 14 -42.86 -33.36 33.84
C LYS A 14 -42.41 -31.97 33.36
N ALA A 15 -42.62 -30.93 34.17
CA ALA A 15 -42.16 -29.58 33.86
C ALA A 15 -40.63 -29.50 33.71
N ARG A 16 -39.86 -30.19 34.58
CA ARG A 16 -38.40 -30.28 34.46
C ARG A 16 -37.96 -31.03 33.20
N GLN A 17 -38.60 -32.15 32.87
CA GLN A 17 -38.32 -32.87 31.63
C GLN A 17 -38.63 -32.01 30.39
N GLN A 18 -39.77 -31.34 30.36
CA GLN A 18 -40.15 -30.47 29.25
C GLN A 18 -39.19 -29.28 29.10
N ALA A 19 -38.78 -28.66 30.21
CA ALA A 19 -37.78 -27.59 30.21
C ALA A 19 -36.41 -28.09 29.70
N ALA A 20 -35.99 -29.30 30.10
CA ALA A 20 -34.76 -29.91 29.62
C ALA A 20 -34.80 -30.22 28.12
N GLN A 21 -35.93 -30.75 27.62
CA GLN A 21 -36.14 -31.00 26.19
C GLN A 21 -36.12 -29.71 25.37
N ARG A 22 -36.79 -28.64 25.84
CA ARG A 22 -36.73 -27.32 25.21
C ARG A 22 -35.30 -26.77 25.18
N GLY A 23 -34.58 -26.87 26.29
CA GLY A 23 -33.18 -26.46 26.37
C GLY A 23 -32.28 -27.23 25.40
N ALA A 24 -32.50 -28.54 25.24
CA ALA A 24 -31.78 -29.36 24.27
C ALA A 24 -32.09 -28.96 22.82
N ALA A 25 -33.36 -28.71 22.49
CA ALA A 25 -33.76 -28.26 21.16
C ALA A 25 -33.14 -26.91 20.80
N VAL A 26 -33.12 -25.93 21.72
CA VAL A 26 -32.48 -24.63 21.51
C VAL A 26 -30.97 -24.75 21.30
N ARG A 27 -30.29 -25.63 22.04
CA ARG A 27 -28.86 -25.88 21.82
C ARG A 27 -28.60 -26.54 20.46
N ALA A 28 -29.45 -27.48 20.05
CA ALA A 28 -29.32 -28.14 18.75
C ALA A 28 -29.51 -27.15 17.59
N THR A 29 -30.50 -26.27 17.67
CA THR A 29 -30.71 -25.23 16.64
C THR A 29 -29.58 -24.20 16.62
N ALA A 30 -29.06 -23.81 17.80
CA ALA A 30 -27.90 -22.92 17.88
C ALA A 30 -26.64 -23.54 17.26
N SER A 31 -26.39 -24.85 17.49
CA SER A 31 -25.28 -25.57 16.87
C SER A 31 -25.42 -25.61 15.34
N ALA A 32 -26.59 -25.98 14.84
CA ALA A 32 -26.84 -26.01 13.40
C ALA A 32 -26.68 -24.63 12.74
N ALA A 33 -27.09 -23.56 13.42
CA ALA A 33 -26.87 -22.19 12.93
C ALA A 33 -25.39 -21.82 12.90
N ALA A 34 -24.61 -22.24 13.90
CA ALA A 34 -23.16 -22.03 13.93
C ALA A 34 -22.46 -22.76 12.77
N ASP A 35 -22.86 -24.00 12.47
CA ASP A 35 -22.33 -24.79 11.35
C ASP A 35 -22.64 -24.14 10.00
N LEU A 36 -23.87 -23.65 9.81
CA LEU A 36 -24.27 -22.93 8.59
C LEU A 36 -23.47 -21.63 8.40
N LEU A 37 -23.23 -20.86 9.47
CA LEU A 37 -22.40 -19.66 9.43
C LEU A 37 -20.93 -19.98 9.14
N GLY A 38 -20.40 -21.07 9.70
CA GLY A 38 -19.07 -21.58 9.40
C GLY A 38 -18.92 -21.92 7.91
N ALA A 39 -19.84 -22.71 7.37
CA ALA A 39 -19.86 -23.07 5.95
C ALA A 39 -20.04 -21.87 5.00
N TYR A 40 -20.79 -20.84 5.42
CA TYR A 40 -20.91 -19.59 4.66
C TYR A 40 -19.59 -18.82 4.63
N ARG A 41 -18.91 -18.65 5.78
CA ARG A 41 -17.61 -17.97 5.85
C ARG A 41 -16.54 -18.68 5.02
N ALA A 42 -16.49 -20.01 5.08
CA ALA A 42 -15.56 -20.81 4.28
C ALA A 42 -15.77 -20.57 2.77
N ARG A 43 -17.03 -20.52 2.30
CA ARG A 43 -17.35 -20.22 0.90
C ARG A 43 -16.95 -18.80 0.50
N GLN A 44 -17.14 -17.82 1.37
CA GLN A 44 -16.72 -16.43 1.12
C GLN A 44 -15.20 -16.31 1.02
N GLN A 45 -14.46 -17.02 1.88
CA GLN A 45 -13.00 -17.04 1.82
C GLN A 45 -12.50 -17.70 0.52
N ALA A 46 -13.04 -18.86 0.16
CA ALA A 46 -12.67 -19.54 -1.10
C ALA A 46 -12.95 -18.65 -2.33
N ARG A 47 -14.05 -17.87 -2.31
CA ARG A 47 -14.34 -16.91 -3.38
C ARG A 47 -13.30 -15.80 -3.46
N ARG A 48 -12.87 -15.23 -2.33
CA ARG A 48 -11.81 -14.21 -2.29
C ARG A 48 -10.49 -14.76 -2.80
N GLU A 49 -10.10 -15.97 -2.38
CA GLU A 49 -8.86 -16.61 -2.86
C GLU A 49 -8.86 -16.84 -4.38
N LEU A 50 -10.02 -17.15 -4.98
CA LEU A 50 -10.18 -17.23 -6.43
C LEU A 50 -10.10 -15.85 -7.11
N GLU A 51 -10.71 -14.82 -6.53
CA GLU A 51 -10.65 -13.45 -7.03
C GLU A 51 -9.21 -12.91 -6.96
N ASP A 52 -8.52 -13.08 -5.83
CA ASP A 52 -7.12 -12.70 -5.63
C ASP A 52 -6.18 -13.49 -6.58
N GLY A 53 -6.41 -14.79 -6.74
CA GLY A 53 -5.69 -15.62 -7.70
C GLY A 53 -5.88 -15.16 -9.15
N ALA A 54 -7.09 -14.77 -9.52
CA ALA A 54 -7.39 -14.25 -10.86
C ALA A 54 -6.75 -12.87 -11.10
N LEU A 55 -6.73 -11.99 -10.08
CA LEU A 55 -6.03 -10.70 -10.14
C LEU A 55 -4.52 -10.89 -10.30
N ARG A 56 -3.93 -11.82 -9.53
CA ARG A 56 -2.50 -12.16 -9.65
C ARG A 56 -2.14 -12.69 -11.04
N ALA A 57 -2.96 -13.60 -11.59
CA ALA A 57 -2.75 -14.13 -12.94
C ALA A 57 -2.86 -13.05 -14.03
N LYS A 58 -3.80 -12.10 -13.89
CA LYS A 58 -3.92 -10.95 -14.79
C LYS A 58 -2.69 -10.04 -14.71
N LEU A 59 -2.19 -9.76 -13.50
CA LEU A 59 -1.00 -8.94 -13.29
C LEU A 59 0.23 -9.59 -13.94
N GLU A 60 0.41 -10.91 -13.75
CA GLU A 60 1.50 -11.67 -14.36
C GLU A 60 1.41 -11.67 -15.89
N GLN A 61 0.20 -11.83 -16.45
CA GLN A 61 -0.03 -11.74 -17.90
C GLN A 61 0.29 -10.34 -18.46
N GLN A 62 -0.07 -9.28 -17.72
CA GLN A 62 0.22 -7.90 -18.11
C GLN A 62 1.72 -7.59 -18.05
N GLN A 63 2.42 -8.08 -17.02
CA GLN A 63 3.87 -7.98 -16.91
C GLN A 63 4.58 -8.75 -18.04
N GLY A 64 4.10 -9.95 -18.41
CA GLY A 64 4.65 -10.72 -19.52
C GLY A 64 4.50 -10.03 -20.89
N ARG A 65 3.41 -9.28 -21.11
CA ARG A 65 3.24 -8.47 -22.33
C ARG A 65 4.19 -7.27 -22.37
N HIS A 66 4.34 -6.55 -21.27
CA HIS A 66 5.26 -5.41 -21.21
C HIS A 66 6.74 -5.82 -21.25
N ALA A 67 7.10 -6.99 -20.71
CA ALA A 67 8.49 -7.47 -20.75
C ALA A 67 9.02 -7.68 -22.18
N GLY A 68 8.14 -7.93 -23.16
CA GLY A 68 8.52 -8.04 -24.57
C GLY A 68 8.60 -6.72 -25.34
N GLU A 69 7.96 -5.65 -24.84
CA GLU A 69 7.83 -4.37 -25.56
C GLU A 69 8.90 -3.33 -25.16
N TRP A 70 9.51 -3.48 -23.99
CA TRP A 70 10.64 -2.64 -23.55
C TRP A 70 12.03 -3.19 -23.96
N GLN A 71 12.09 -4.25 -24.77
CA GLN A 71 13.37 -4.86 -25.21
C GLN A 71 13.94 -4.29 -26.51
N THR A 72 13.27 -3.32 -27.14
CA THR A 72 13.78 -2.63 -28.33
C THR A 72 14.02 -1.14 -28.06
N GLY A 73 15.26 -0.80 -27.71
CA GLY A 73 15.79 0.57 -27.74
C GLY A 73 16.05 1.16 -26.36
N ASP A 74 17.32 1.27 -25.98
CA ASP A 74 17.82 1.91 -24.75
C ASP A 74 17.46 1.19 -23.44
N GLY A 75 17.97 -0.03 -23.29
CA GLY A 75 17.82 -0.84 -22.09
C GLY A 75 18.25 -0.10 -20.82
N TRP A 76 17.37 -0.10 -19.83
CA TRP A 76 17.72 0.22 -18.45
C TRP A 76 18.90 -0.66 -18.01
N PRO A 77 19.95 -0.09 -17.40
CA PRO A 77 21.13 -0.85 -17.04
C PRO A 77 20.76 -2.00 -16.10
N ASP A 78 21.06 -3.22 -16.54
CA ASP A 78 20.88 -4.46 -15.80
C ASP A 78 21.45 -4.33 -14.38
N HIS A 79 20.56 -4.33 -13.38
CA HIS A 79 20.90 -4.19 -11.97
C HIS A 79 21.75 -5.36 -11.44
N SER A 80 21.77 -6.51 -12.14
CA SER A 80 22.61 -7.64 -11.78
C SER A 80 24.10 -7.40 -12.02
N ARG A 81 24.47 -6.48 -12.92
CA ARG A 81 25.88 -6.08 -13.18
C ARG A 81 26.47 -5.09 -12.17
N LEU A 82 25.65 -4.55 -11.25
CA LEU A 82 26.11 -3.65 -10.19
C LEU A 82 26.43 -4.37 -8.88
N SER A 83 26.50 -5.70 -8.90
CA SER A 83 26.81 -6.53 -7.72
C SER A 83 28.32 -6.79 -7.54
N GLY A 84 29.18 -6.13 -8.32
CA GLY A 84 30.62 -6.10 -8.09
C GLY A 84 30.97 -5.22 -6.88
N ASP A 85 31.92 -5.67 -6.08
CA ASP A 85 32.36 -5.16 -4.76
C ASP A 85 32.93 -3.72 -4.75
N ASP A 86 32.72 -2.96 -5.82
CA ASP A 86 33.17 -1.58 -5.97
C ASP A 86 32.16 -0.60 -5.35
N GLY A 87 32.36 -0.35 -4.06
CA GLY A 87 32.01 0.91 -3.40
C GLY A 87 30.51 1.24 -3.29
N GLY A 88 29.92 0.94 -2.13
CA GLY A 88 28.53 1.30 -1.79
C GLY A 88 28.15 2.78 -2.00
N GLU A 89 29.14 3.67 -2.15
CA GLU A 89 28.94 5.06 -2.53
C GLU A 89 28.50 5.26 -3.99
N ALA A 90 29.07 4.51 -4.94
CA ALA A 90 28.67 4.56 -6.35
C ALA A 90 27.21 4.08 -6.53
N ARG A 91 26.84 3.02 -5.82
CA ARG A 91 25.46 2.50 -5.76
C ARG A 91 24.49 3.53 -5.17
N SER A 92 24.90 4.20 -4.09
CA SER A 92 24.09 5.25 -3.47
C SER A 92 23.85 6.44 -4.41
N ARG A 93 24.86 6.87 -5.17
CA ARG A 93 24.70 7.95 -6.17
C ARG A 93 23.75 7.55 -7.30
N GLY A 94 23.78 6.29 -7.73
CA GLY A 94 22.85 5.75 -8.73
C GLY A 94 21.40 5.82 -8.25
N TRP A 95 21.12 5.38 -7.03
CA TRP A 95 19.78 5.44 -6.43
C TRP A 95 19.25 6.86 -6.28
N VAL A 96 20.10 7.80 -5.85
CA VAL A 96 19.70 9.21 -5.72
C VAL A 96 19.23 9.75 -7.07
N ARG A 97 19.94 9.47 -8.16
CA ARG A 97 19.54 9.94 -9.49
C ARG A 97 18.20 9.36 -9.93
N LEU A 98 17.99 8.05 -9.74
CA LEU A 98 16.74 7.39 -10.11
C LEU A 98 15.56 7.92 -9.31
N VAL A 99 15.73 8.08 -7.99
CA VAL A 99 14.69 8.66 -7.13
C VAL A 99 14.45 10.12 -7.48
N GLN A 100 15.48 10.90 -7.80
CA GLN A 100 15.31 12.29 -8.23
C GLN A 100 14.53 12.39 -9.54
N GLN A 101 14.80 11.53 -10.52
CA GLN A 101 14.03 11.45 -11.76
C GLN A 101 12.57 11.06 -11.48
N HIS A 102 12.35 10.08 -10.61
CA HIS A 102 11.02 9.68 -10.15
C HIS A 102 10.25 10.84 -9.51
N GLU A 103 10.90 11.64 -8.65
CA GLU A 103 10.31 12.86 -8.07
C GLU A 103 9.92 13.89 -9.14
N GLN A 104 10.73 14.04 -10.19
CA GLN A 104 10.41 14.96 -11.30
C GLN A 104 9.21 14.46 -12.11
N CYS A 105 9.12 13.16 -12.40
CA CYS A 105 7.95 12.56 -13.05
C CYS A 105 6.69 12.76 -12.21
N TRP A 106 6.79 12.59 -10.88
CA TRP A 106 5.69 12.90 -9.96
C TRP A 106 5.25 14.36 -10.03
N GLN A 107 6.19 15.30 -9.97
CA GLN A 107 5.88 16.73 -10.06
C GLN A 107 5.24 17.11 -11.41
N ALA A 108 5.72 16.53 -12.51
CA ALA A 108 5.13 16.74 -13.83
C ALA A 108 3.68 16.23 -13.91
N LEU A 109 3.39 15.07 -13.31
CA LEU A 109 2.03 14.56 -13.21
C LEU A 109 1.13 15.50 -12.39
N GLU A 110 1.64 15.99 -11.26
CA GLU A 110 0.94 16.96 -10.40
C GLU A 110 0.64 18.29 -11.08
N GLN A 111 1.51 18.74 -11.98
CA GLN A 111 1.30 19.95 -12.78
C GLN A 111 0.30 19.72 -13.91
N ARG A 112 0.31 18.53 -14.53
CA ARG A 112 -0.58 18.18 -15.65
C ARG A 112 -2.02 17.99 -15.20
N MET A 113 -2.21 17.47 -14.00
CA MET A 113 -3.53 17.16 -13.45
C MET A 113 -3.78 17.98 -12.19
N PRO A 114 -4.17 19.26 -12.34
CA PRO A 114 -4.55 20.07 -11.19
C PRO A 114 -5.65 19.33 -10.45
N ALA A 115 -5.49 19.18 -9.13
CA ALA A 115 -6.46 18.50 -8.29
C ALA A 115 -7.86 19.06 -8.61
N ALA A 116 -8.84 18.17 -8.82
CA ALA A 116 -10.22 18.49 -9.18
C ALA A 116 -10.97 19.40 -8.16
N SER A 117 -10.26 19.91 -7.16
CA SER A 117 -10.74 20.78 -6.10
C SER A 117 -10.65 22.29 -6.42
N ALA A 118 -10.10 22.68 -7.57
CA ALA A 118 -10.26 24.05 -8.07
C ALA A 118 -11.61 24.17 -8.78
N GLU A 119 -12.59 24.74 -8.10
CA GLU A 119 -13.92 25.04 -8.63
C GLU A 119 -13.87 25.65 -10.05
N PRO A 120 -14.87 25.35 -10.91
CA PRO A 120 -15.02 25.98 -12.21
C PRO A 120 -15.55 27.41 -12.04
N ALA A 121 -14.67 28.34 -11.66
CA ALA A 121 -14.96 29.75 -11.79
C ALA A 121 -15.01 30.10 -13.29
N ALA A 122 -16.23 30.36 -13.76
CA ALA A 122 -16.61 30.96 -15.04
C ALA A 122 -16.74 30.02 -16.25
N ARG A 123 -18.01 29.65 -16.49
CA ARG A 123 -18.64 29.42 -17.80
C ARG A 123 -17.95 30.22 -18.91
N GLN A 124 -17.15 29.57 -19.75
CA GLN A 124 -16.68 30.16 -21.00
C GLN A 124 -17.59 29.66 -22.15
N PRO A 125 -18.31 30.55 -22.84
CA PRO A 125 -19.24 30.16 -23.89
C PRO A 125 -18.49 29.67 -25.15
N CYS A 126 -19.09 28.63 -25.72
CA CYS A 126 -18.79 27.94 -26.96
C CYS A 126 -18.44 28.86 -28.14
N GLY A 127 -17.36 28.54 -28.84
CA GLY A 127 -17.11 29.07 -30.18
C GLY A 127 -15.69 28.91 -30.68
N SER A 128 -15.24 27.69 -30.98
CA SER A 128 -14.42 27.43 -32.17
C SER A 128 -14.16 25.94 -32.35
N SER A 129 -14.27 25.50 -33.59
CA SER A 129 -14.20 24.12 -34.05
C SER A 129 -12.77 23.75 -34.47
N SER A 130 -12.31 22.58 -34.02
CA SER A 130 -11.21 21.77 -34.60
C SER A 130 -9.75 22.24 -34.42
N PRO A 131 -8.73 21.34 -34.49
CA PRO A 131 -8.77 19.88 -34.72
C PRO A 131 -8.06 19.01 -33.66
N SER A 132 -8.57 17.80 -33.47
CA SER A 132 -7.83 16.52 -33.35
C SER A 132 -6.42 16.52 -32.71
N SER A 133 -6.30 17.03 -31.49
CA SER A 133 -5.37 16.42 -30.53
C SER A 133 -6.18 15.39 -29.78
N THR A 134 -5.78 14.12 -29.85
CA THR A 134 -6.26 13.07 -28.95
C THR A 134 -5.96 13.53 -27.53
N ASN A 135 -6.89 14.29 -26.96
CA ASN A 135 -6.95 14.58 -25.54
C ASN A 135 -7.07 13.21 -24.90
N THR A 136 -5.93 12.67 -24.45
CA THR A 136 -5.88 11.70 -23.37
C THR A 136 -6.80 12.27 -22.31
N SER A 137 -8.02 11.72 -22.27
CA SER A 137 -9.05 12.10 -21.33
C SER A 137 -8.37 12.19 -19.99
N GLY A 138 -8.51 13.29 -19.24
CA GLY A 138 -7.79 13.60 -17.99
C GLY A 138 -8.01 12.59 -16.88
N ARG A 139 -7.70 11.34 -17.19
CA ARG A 139 -7.83 10.10 -16.47
C ARG A 139 -6.43 9.51 -16.40
N LEU A 140 -6.14 8.90 -15.27
CA LEU A 140 -4.87 8.32 -14.91
C LEU A 140 -5.00 6.81 -15.06
N ALA A 141 -4.40 6.27 -16.12
CA ALA A 141 -4.28 4.83 -16.30
C ALA A 141 -3.16 4.27 -15.40
N PHE A 142 -3.07 2.95 -15.28
CA PHE A 142 -2.06 2.29 -14.46
C PHE A 142 -0.63 2.65 -14.87
N CYS A 143 -0.36 2.77 -16.18
CA CYS A 143 0.97 3.09 -16.71
C CYS A 143 1.34 4.58 -16.58
N ASP A 144 0.37 5.46 -16.31
CA ASP A 144 0.63 6.89 -16.10
C ASP A 144 1.10 7.19 -14.68
N VAL A 145 0.85 6.30 -13.72
CA VAL A 145 1.31 6.46 -12.34
C VAL A 145 2.83 6.27 -12.32
N PRO A 146 3.63 7.25 -11.86
CA PRO A 146 5.06 7.09 -11.76
C PRO A 146 5.38 6.18 -10.57
N TRP A 147 5.34 4.87 -10.81
CA TRP A 147 5.73 3.86 -9.83
C TRP A 147 7.21 4.00 -9.47
N PRO A 148 7.63 3.69 -8.23
CA PRO A 148 9.04 3.69 -7.87
C PRO A 148 9.84 2.75 -8.79
N PRO A 149 11.01 3.17 -9.31
CA PRO A 149 11.80 2.37 -10.24
C PRO A 149 12.63 1.27 -9.55
N LEU A 150 12.56 1.18 -8.22
CA LEU A 150 13.38 0.33 -7.37
C LEU A 150 12.48 -0.41 -6.38
N ASP A 151 13.02 -1.47 -5.78
CA ASP A 151 12.38 -2.07 -4.60
C ASP A 151 12.22 -1.04 -3.47
N SER A 152 11.28 -1.27 -2.56
CA SER A 152 10.92 -0.30 -1.52
C SER A 152 12.07 0.03 -0.57
N ALA A 153 13.04 -0.87 -0.36
CA ALA A 153 14.21 -0.61 0.47
C ALA A 153 15.22 0.31 -0.24
N ALA A 154 15.53 0.03 -1.50
CA ALA A 154 16.40 0.86 -2.33
C ALA A 154 15.75 2.22 -2.64
N TYR A 155 14.43 2.26 -2.89
CA TYR A 155 13.67 3.50 -3.04
C TYR A 155 13.76 4.37 -1.78
N LEU A 156 13.49 3.80 -0.61
CA LEU A 156 13.60 4.52 0.66
C LEU A 156 15.04 4.98 0.92
N GLN A 157 16.04 4.16 0.64
CA GLN A 157 17.45 4.54 0.78
C GLN A 157 17.85 5.67 -0.18
N GLY A 158 17.34 5.67 -1.41
CA GLY A 158 17.52 6.76 -2.36
C GLY A 158 16.86 8.07 -1.89
N LEU A 159 15.65 8.00 -1.32
CA LEU A 159 14.98 9.16 -0.71
C LEU A 159 15.76 9.70 0.49
N ILE A 160 16.29 8.81 1.35
CA ILE A 160 17.13 9.20 2.48
C ILE A 160 18.35 9.98 2.00
N ALA A 161 19.06 9.46 1.00
CA ALA A 161 20.27 10.08 0.46
C ALA A 161 19.95 11.41 -0.24
N LEU A 162 18.85 11.49 -1.00
CA LEU A 162 18.37 12.72 -1.60
C LEU A 162 18.05 13.79 -0.52
N GLN A 163 17.39 13.38 0.56
CA GLN A 163 17.05 14.27 1.66
C GLN A 163 18.29 14.78 2.42
N GLN A 164 19.33 13.94 2.55
CA GLN A 164 20.62 14.33 3.13
C GLN A 164 21.35 15.32 2.22
N GLN A 165 21.41 15.07 0.91
CA GLN A 165 22.04 15.97 -0.06
C GLN A 165 21.43 17.38 -0.01
N GLN A 166 20.12 17.49 0.18
CA GLN A 166 19.44 18.77 0.35
C GLN A 166 19.80 19.48 1.67
N GLN A 167 20.19 18.73 2.72
CA GLN A 167 20.47 19.24 4.08
C GLN A 167 21.95 19.49 4.37
N GLN A 168 22.87 18.87 3.64
CA GLN A 168 24.33 19.05 3.78
C GLN A 168 24.82 20.51 3.58
N ARG A 169 23.91 21.45 3.35
CA ARG A 169 24.17 22.90 3.41
C ARG A 169 24.24 23.47 4.84
N ALA A 170 23.93 22.69 5.88
CA ALA A 170 23.99 23.12 7.29
C ALA A 170 24.93 22.20 8.10
N VAL A 171 25.90 22.79 8.81
CA VAL A 171 27.01 22.09 9.46
C VAL A 171 26.64 21.61 10.87
N GLY A 172 26.95 20.35 11.23
CA GLY A 172 27.42 20.03 12.59
C GLY A 172 27.01 18.72 13.31
N GLN A 173 26.02 17.93 12.86
CA GLN A 173 25.59 16.72 13.61
C GLN A 173 25.19 15.53 12.72
N GLN A 174 26.17 14.91 12.08
CA GLN A 174 26.00 13.92 11.00
C GLN A 174 25.10 12.71 11.35
N ARG A 175 25.14 12.16 12.57
CA ARG A 175 24.35 10.97 12.94
C ARG A 175 22.86 11.25 13.16
N ASP A 176 22.54 12.29 13.92
CA ASP A 176 21.15 12.69 14.14
C ASP A 176 20.51 13.24 12.87
N GLU A 177 21.31 13.88 12.00
CA GLU A 177 20.89 14.32 10.67
C GLU A 177 20.47 13.15 9.79
N VAL A 178 21.23 12.05 9.73
CA VAL A 178 20.85 10.86 8.95
C VAL A 178 19.51 10.29 9.41
N ARG A 179 19.29 10.15 10.72
CA ARG A 179 18.02 9.64 11.28
C ARG A 179 16.86 10.61 11.05
N ARG A 180 17.10 11.92 11.12
CA ARG A 180 16.08 12.95 10.81
C ARG A 180 15.73 12.94 9.33
N ALA A 181 16.72 12.90 8.45
CA ALA A 181 16.53 12.80 7.00
C ALA A 181 15.73 11.53 6.66
N ALA A 182 16.02 10.41 7.33
CA ALA A 182 15.31 9.18 7.07
C ALA A 182 13.87 9.16 7.56
N ARG A 183 13.58 9.77 8.72
CA ARG A 183 12.19 9.99 9.16
C ARG A 183 11.41 10.87 8.19
N ARG A 184 12.04 11.91 7.63
CA ARG A 184 11.42 12.77 6.60
C ARG A 184 11.17 12.01 5.30
N ALA A 185 12.15 11.25 4.82
CA ALA A 185 12.02 10.41 3.63
C ALA A 185 10.87 9.39 3.77
N TYR A 186 10.79 8.71 4.92
CA TYR A 186 9.69 7.79 5.23
C TYR A 186 8.34 8.52 5.28
N ALA A 187 8.24 9.63 6.01
CA ALA A 187 7.00 10.41 6.10
C ALA A 187 6.55 10.89 4.71
N HIS A 188 7.48 11.33 3.87
CA HIS A 188 7.23 11.72 2.49
C HIS A 188 6.68 10.56 1.65
N ALA A 189 7.31 9.38 1.73
CA ALA A 189 6.84 8.19 1.05
C ALA A 189 5.44 7.77 1.51
N CYS A 190 5.19 7.77 2.83
CA CYS A 190 3.88 7.44 3.38
C CYS A 190 2.81 8.43 2.93
N LEU A 191 3.06 9.74 2.96
CA LEU A 191 2.07 10.73 2.54
C LEU A 191 1.71 10.59 1.06
N ARG A 192 2.67 10.24 0.21
CA ARG A 192 2.45 10.03 -1.23
C ARG A 192 1.69 8.74 -1.51
N TRP A 193 2.08 7.65 -0.87
CA TRP A 193 1.59 6.30 -1.16
C TRP A 193 0.53 5.80 -0.17
N HIS A 194 0.02 6.66 0.72
CA HIS A 194 -1.09 6.27 1.59
C HIS A 194 -2.38 6.11 0.76
N PRO A 195 -3.09 4.97 0.85
CA PRO A 195 -4.25 4.70 -0.01
C PRO A 195 -5.32 5.78 0.11
N ASP A 196 -5.65 6.21 1.33
CA ASP A 196 -6.64 7.29 1.55
C ASP A 196 -6.19 8.63 0.94
N LYS A 197 -4.92 9.02 1.10
CA LYS A 197 -4.40 10.28 0.55
C LYS A 197 -4.31 10.24 -0.97
N PHE A 198 -3.94 9.08 -1.51
CA PHE A 198 -3.90 8.82 -2.93
C PHE A 198 -5.30 8.89 -3.55
N VAL A 199 -6.30 8.23 -2.96
CA VAL A 199 -7.71 8.28 -3.40
C VAL A 199 -8.28 9.69 -3.27
N ALA A 200 -8.03 10.39 -2.16
CA ALA A 200 -8.52 11.75 -1.98
C ALA A 200 -8.00 12.71 -3.07
N ARG A 201 -6.76 12.53 -3.52
CA ARG A 201 -6.13 13.39 -4.53
C ARG A 201 -6.42 12.96 -5.97
N TRP A 202 -6.32 11.67 -6.25
CA TRP A 202 -6.34 11.11 -7.60
C TRP A 202 -7.59 10.29 -7.91
N GLY A 203 -8.38 9.92 -6.91
CA GLY A 203 -9.56 9.05 -7.04
C GLY A 203 -10.54 9.46 -8.15
N PRO A 204 -10.92 10.74 -8.29
CA PRO A 204 -11.78 11.19 -9.38
C PRO A 204 -11.14 11.10 -10.76
N LEU A 205 -9.81 11.08 -10.81
CA LEU A 205 -9.01 11.04 -12.03
C LEU A 205 -8.61 9.61 -12.40
N LEU A 206 -8.80 8.58 -11.56
CA LEU A 206 -8.42 7.22 -11.93
C LEU A 206 -9.32 6.68 -13.06
N GLU A 207 -8.70 6.03 -14.04
CA GLU A 207 -9.45 5.27 -15.04
C GLU A 207 -10.17 4.09 -14.37
N ASP A 208 -11.45 3.87 -14.71
CA ASP A 208 -12.29 2.91 -13.98
C ASP A 208 -11.85 1.45 -14.20
N SER A 209 -11.23 1.14 -15.34
CA SER A 209 -10.66 -0.20 -15.61
C SER A 209 -9.45 -0.51 -14.73
N ASP A 210 -8.67 0.52 -14.39
CA ASP A 210 -7.37 0.37 -13.73
C ASP A 210 -7.43 0.76 -12.25
N ARG A 211 -8.52 1.39 -11.83
CA ARG A 211 -8.74 1.90 -10.46
C ARG A 211 -8.39 0.88 -9.39
N GLU A 212 -8.94 -0.33 -9.48
CA GLU A 212 -8.70 -1.38 -8.47
C GLU A 212 -7.23 -1.83 -8.47
N ALA A 213 -6.62 -2.02 -9.64
CA ALA A 213 -5.23 -2.43 -9.77
C ALA A 213 -4.26 -1.36 -9.23
N ILE A 214 -4.51 -0.09 -9.52
CA ILE A 214 -3.74 1.04 -8.98
C ILE A 214 -3.82 1.06 -7.45
N LEU A 215 -5.03 0.95 -6.89
CA LEU A 215 -5.21 1.00 -5.42
C LEU A 215 -4.59 -0.20 -4.72
N HIS A 216 -4.69 -1.39 -5.30
CA HIS A 216 -4.00 -2.57 -4.82
C HIS A 216 -2.48 -2.34 -4.82
N GLN A 217 -1.91 -1.88 -5.93
CA GLN A 217 -0.46 -1.62 -6.03
C GLN A 217 0.02 -0.54 -5.05
N VAL A 218 -0.77 0.51 -4.82
CA VAL A 218 -0.49 1.54 -3.80
C VAL A 218 -0.46 0.92 -2.40
N HIS A 219 -1.39 0.01 -2.10
CA HIS A 219 -1.43 -0.70 -0.82
C HIS A 219 -0.18 -1.56 -0.59
N GLU A 220 0.16 -2.41 -1.57
CA GLU A 220 1.35 -3.27 -1.52
C GLU A 220 2.65 -2.46 -1.39
N LEU A 221 2.72 -1.33 -2.11
CA LEU A 221 3.86 -0.44 -2.04
C LEU A 221 4.01 0.19 -0.64
N LEU A 222 2.91 0.65 -0.03
CA LEU A 222 2.96 1.19 1.33
C LEU A 222 3.39 0.13 2.35
N GLN A 223 2.86 -1.09 2.23
CA GLN A 223 3.24 -2.18 3.13
C GLN A 223 4.74 -2.49 3.03
N SER A 224 5.26 -2.63 1.81
CA SER A 224 6.69 -2.87 1.60
C SER A 224 7.59 -1.70 2.05
N ILE A 225 7.12 -0.44 1.94
CA ILE A 225 7.80 0.73 2.53
C ILE A 225 7.85 0.63 4.07
N ASN A 226 6.77 0.22 4.72
CA ASN A 226 6.72 0.04 6.17
C ASN A 226 7.68 -1.06 6.63
N GLU A 227 7.76 -2.17 5.89
CA GLU A 227 8.71 -3.26 6.15
C GLU A 227 10.16 -2.81 6.01
N ALA A 228 10.48 -2.11 4.92
CA ALA A 228 11.80 -1.53 4.68
C ALA A 228 12.20 -0.54 5.78
N TRP A 229 11.27 0.30 6.23
CA TRP A 229 11.49 1.21 7.35
C TRP A 229 11.74 0.47 8.66
N GLY A 230 10.96 -0.57 8.98
CA GLY A 230 11.17 -1.41 10.16
C GLY A 230 12.51 -2.15 10.13
N ALA A 231 12.97 -2.60 8.96
CA ALA A 231 14.32 -3.14 8.79
C ALA A 231 15.40 -2.08 9.08
N LYS A 232 15.23 -0.86 8.56
CA LYS A 232 16.16 0.26 8.79
C LYS A 232 16.24 0.66 10.27
N GLN A 233 15.11 0.67 10.98
CA GLN A 233 15.07 0.94 12.42
C GLN A 233 15.82 -0.13 13.23
N ARG A 234 15.65 -1.41 12.87
CA ARG A 234 16.39 -2.51 13.49
C ARG A 234 17.89 -2.40 13.24
N GLU A 235 18.32 -2.08 12.02
CA GLU A 235 19.72 -1.83 11.67
C GLU A 235 20.36 -0.81 12.63
N TRP A 236 19.69 0.33 12.87
CA TRP A 236 20.19 1.36 13.78
C TRP A 236 20.14 0.98 15.26
N ALA A 237 19.25 0.07 15.67
CA ALA A 237 19.19 -0.44 17.03
C ALA A 237 20.31 -1.47 17.28
N THR A 238 20.67 -2.26 16.27
CA THR A 238 21.73 -3.26 16.35
C THR A 238 23.13 -2.69 16.18
N GLN A 239 23.29 -1.50 15.58
CA GLN A 239 24.60 -0.85 15.48
C GLN A 239 25.08 -0.48 16.90
N PRO A 240 26.07 -1.22 17.47
CA PRO A 240 26.57 -0.90 18.79
C PRO A 240 27.14 0.52 18.77
N ALA A 241 27.10 1.21 19.92
CA ALA A 241 27.81 2.46 20.14
C ALA A 241 29.34 2.23 20.17
N ALA A 242 29.88 1.51 19.18
CA ALA A 242 31.27 1.08 19.06
C ALA A 242 32.29 2.24 19.02
N THR A 243 31.82 3.48 18.96
CA THR A 243 32.67 4.67 19.14
C THR A 243 32.98 5.00 20.61
N ALA A 244 32.30 4.39 21.59
CA ALA A 244 32.62 4.61 23.01
C ALA A 244 33.76 3.71 23.52
N ALA A 245 33.90 2.49 23.00
CA ALA A 245 34.92 1.55 23.46
C ALA A 245 36.33 1.81 22.87
N ALA A 246 36.44 2.56 21.78
CA ALA A 246 37.74 2.90 21.17
C ALA A 246 38.40 4.17 21.75
N ALA A 247 37.73 4.87 22.67
CA ALA A 247 38.26 6.08 23.32
C ALA A 247 38.85 5.81 24.72
N GLU A 248 38.78 4.58 25.22
CA GLU A 248 39.31 4.16 26.53
C GLU A 248 40.56 3.25 26.41
N SER A 249 41.19 3.16 25.23
CA SER A 249 42.47 2.47 24.99
C SER A 249 43.50 3.44 24.44
#